data_AF-A0AAW9EHJ9-F1
#
_entry.id   AF-A0AAW9EHJ9-F1
#
_cell.length_a   1.000
_cell.length_b   1.000
_cell.length_c   1.000
_cell.angle_alpha   90.00
_cell.angle_beta   90.00
_cell.angle_gamma   90.00
#
_symmetry.space_group_name_H-M   'P 1'
#
loop_
_entity.id
_entity.type
_entity.pdbx_description
1 polymer ?
#
loop_
_entity_poly.entity_id
_entity_poly.type
_entity_poly.pdbx_seq_one_letter_code
_entity_poly.pdbx_strand_id
1 'polypeptide(L)' 'PALCTTVNNAIDIHQPLPDRRAMRQRLNIDDDTFVFGSVGSLIPRKANHHTLEALAQFNQRHPQAKWKMVLVGEGA' A
#
# COMPACT_ATOMS: atom_id res chain seq x y z
N PRO A 1 9.37 -5.07 -40.50
CA PRO A 1 8.24 -5.35 -39.58
C PRO A 1 8.75 -5.64 -38.16
N ALA A 2 8.09 -5.12 -37.12
CA ALA A 2 8.41 -5.47 -35.74
C ALA A 2 8.00 -6.93 -35.47
N LEU A 3 8.94 -7.75 -34.99
CA LEU A 3 8.74 -9.20 -34.76
C LEU A 3 8.08 -9.51 -33.41
N CYS A 4 7.93 -8.52 -32.54
CA CYS A 4 7.37 -8.66 -31.20
C CYS A 4 6.26 -7.63 -30.98
N THR A 5 5.23 -8.05 -30.25
CA THR A 5 4.19 -7.17 -29.71
C THR A 5 4.12 -7.31 -28.20
N THR A 6 3.85 -6.22 -27.49
CA THR A 6 3.64 -6.25 -26.04
C THR A 6 2.21 -6.72 -25.76
N VAL A 7 2.09 -7.68 -24.84
CA VAL A 7 0.82 -8.05 -24.22
C VAL A 7 0.90 -7.64 -22.75
N ASN A 8 0.03 -6.73 -22.33
CA ASN A 8 0.00 -6.28 -20.94
C ASN A 8 -0.68 -7.32 -20.05
N ASN A 9 -0.24 -7.39 -18.79
CA ASN A 9 -0.95 -8.18 -17.78
C ASN A 9 -2.36 -7.62 -17.54
N ALA A 10 -3.28 -8.50 -17.15
CA ALA A 10 -4.63 -8.15 -16.71
C ALA A 10 -4.76 -8.27 -15.18
N ILE A 11 -5.85 -7.74 -14.66
CA ILE A 11 -6.31 -7.96 -13.28
C ILE A 11 -7.66 -8.68 -13.32
N ASP A 12 -7.96 -9.48 -12.32
CA ASP A 12 -9.29 -10.08 -12.18
C ASP A 12 -10.28 -9.03 -11.65
N ILE A 13 -11.17 -8.57 -12.52
CA ILE A 13 -12.21 -7.57 -12.20
C ILE A 13 -13.45 -8.19 -11.54
N HIS A 14 -13.54 -9.52 -11.49
CA HIS A 14 -14.63 -10.24 -10.86
C HIS A 14 -14.29 -10.67 -9.43
N GLN A 15 -13.04 -10.50 -9.01
CA GLN A 15 -12.62 -10.73 -7.62
C GLN A 15 -13.41 -9.80 -6.68
N PRO A 16 -14.17 -10.34 -5.70
CA PRO A 16 -14.92 -9.52 -4.77
C PRO A 16 -13.97 -8.71 -3.87
N LEU A 17 -14.29 -7.44 -3.65
CA LEU A 17 -13.57 -6.61 -2.69
C LEU A 17 -13.91 -7.03 -1.25
N PRO A 18 -12.93 -7.06 -0.34
CA PRO A 18 -13.18 -7.38 1.06
C PRO A 18 -14.02 -6.29 1.74
N ASP A 19 -14.78 -6.66 2.77
CA ASP A 19 -15.50 -5.67 3.58
C ASP A 19 -14.52 -4.77 4.33
N ARG A 20 -14.71 -3.44 4.16
CA ARG A 20 -13.81 -2.43 4.72
C ARG A 20 -13.78 -2.47 6.25
N ARG A 21 -14.95 -2.60 6.89
CA ARG A 21 -15.05 -2.52 8.36
C ARG A 21 -14.43 -3.77 9.00
N ALA A 22 -14.74 -4.95 8.48
CA ALA A 22 -14.15 -6.20 8.91
C ALA A 22 -12.62 -6.21 8.79
N MET A 23 -12.08 -5.71 7.67
CA MET A 23 -10.62 -5.61 7.49
C MET A 23 -9.97 -4.66 8.49
N ARG A 24 -10.60 -3.51 8.75
CA ARG A 24 -10.12 -2.52 9.73
C ARG A 24 -10.13 -3.06 11.15
N GLN A 25 -11.19 -3.76 11.53
CA GLN A 25 -11.27 -4.46 12.82
C GLN A 25 -10.17 -5.51 12.96
N ARG A 26 -9.96 -6.34 11.92
CA ARG A 26 -8.93 -7.38 11.92
C ARG A 26 -7.51 -6.82 12.09
N LEU A 27 -7.26 -5.61 11.57
CA LEU A 27 -5.96 -4.93 11.66
C LEU A 27 -5.87 -3.93 12.82
N ASN A 28 -6.90 -3.86 13.67
CA ASN A 28 -7.01 -2.92 14.78
C ASN A 28 -6.79 -1.46 14.33
N ILE A 29 -7.55 -1.02 13.32
CA ILE A 29 -7.49 0.32 12.74
C ILE A 29 -8.85 1.02 12.91
N ASP A 30 -8.88 2.09 13.69
CA ASP A 30 -10.08 2.90 13.93
C ASP A 30 -10.62 3.51 12.64
N ASP A 31 -11.95 3.56 12.49
CA ASP A 31 -12.63 4.03 11.27
C ASP A 31 -12.22 5.43 10.80
N ASP A 32 -11.80 6.31 11.72
CA ASP A 32 -11.33 7.67 11.46
C ASP A 32 -9.83 7.79 11.14
N THR A 33 -9.07 6.70 11.28
CA THR A 33 -7.63 6.67 10.97
C THR A 33 -7.41 6.63 9.47
N PHE A 34 -6.60 7.55 8.93
CA PHE A 34 -6.19 7.50 7.53
C PHE A 34 -5.19 6.35 7.29
N VAL A 35 -5.32 5.60 6.19
CA VAL A 35 -4.44 4.47 5.90
C VAL A 35 -3.71 4.69 4.57
N PHE A 36 -2.38 4.78 4.65
CA PHE A 36 -1.51 4.61 3.50
C PHE A 36 -1.26 3.12 3.28
N GLY A 37 -1.31 2.65 2.04
CA GLY A 37 -1.13 1.23 1.70
C GLY A 37 -0.15 1.05 0.56
N SER A 38 0.72 0.05 0.66
CA SER A 38 1.58 -0.41 -0.44
C SER A 38 1.61 -1.93 -0.46
N VAL A 39 1.45 -2.51 -1.65
CA VAL A 39 1.42 -3.96 -1.88
C VAL A 39 2.45 -4.32 -2.94
N GLY A 40 3.33 -5.28 -2.61
CA GLY A 40 4.33 -5.80 -3.52
C GLY A 40 5.63 -6.17 -2.81
N SER A 41 6.58 -6.74 -3.56
CA SER A 41 7.87 -7.19 -3.00
C SER A 41 8.60 -6.05 -2.28
N LEU A 42 9.16 -6.35 -1.12
CA LEU A 42 9.90 -5.41 -0.29
C LEU A 42 11.38 -5.36 -0.70
N ILE A 43 11.63 -4.96 -1.95
CA ILE A 43 12.98 -4.86 -2.54
C ILE A 43 13.37 -3.40 -2.80
N PRO A 44 14.68 -3.05 -2.84
CA PRO A 44 15.13 -1.67 -3.01
C PRO A 44 14.52 -0.95 -4.21
N ARG A 45 14.36 -1.65 -5.35
CA ARG A 45 13.78 -1.10 -6.58
C ARG A 45 12.32 -0.62 -6.43
N LYS A 46 11.58 -1.16 -5.47
CA LYS A 46 10.19 -0.73 -5.17
C LYS A 46 10.15 0.54 -4.33
N ALA A 47 11.29 1.01 -3.85
CA ALA A 47 11.50 2.32 -3.26
C ALA A 47 10.56 2.67 -2.09
N ASN A 48 10.11 1.68 -1.32
CA ASN A 48 9.25 1.89 -0.15
C ASN A 48 9.90 2.83 0.88
N HIS A 49 11.24 2.95 0.90
CA HIS A 49 11.97 3.87 1.76
C HIS A 49 11.60 5.34 1.53
N HIS A 50 11.35 5.78 0.28
CA HIS A 50 10.91 7.15 0.01
C HIS A 50 9.55 7.45 0.64
N THR A 51 8.61 6.50 0.59
CA THR A 51 7.31 6.63 1.26
C THR A 51 7.49 6.73 2.77
N LEU A 52 8.36 5.89 3.36
CA LEU A 52 8.63 5.91 4.80
C LEU A 52 9.29 7.23 5.24
N GLU A 53 10.25 7.75 4.47
CA GLU A 53 10.89 9.05 4.73
C GLU A 53 9.89 10.20 4.68
N ALA A 54 9.01 10.23 3.67
CA ALA A 54 7.97 11.24 3.56
C ALA A 54 6.98 11.17 4.73
N LEU A 55 6.57 9.96 5.12
CA LEU A 55 5.67 9.75 6.25
C LEU A 55 6.33 10.08 7.60
N ALA A 56 7.64 9.87 7.74
CA ALA A 56 8.38 10.30 8.93
C ALA A 56 8.35 11.83 9.06
N GLN A 57 8.56 12.56 7.97
CA GLN A 57 8.43 14.02 7.96
C GLN A 57 7.00 14.47 8.26
N PHE A 58 5.99 13.79 7.70
CA PHE A 58 4.59 14.07 7.98
C PHE A 58 4.27 13.89 9.47
N ASN A 59 4.75 12.80 10.09
CA ASN A 59 4.57 12.53 11.51
C ASN A 59 5.14 13.63 12.40
N GLN A 60 6.34 14.13 12.05
CA GLN A 60 6.99 15.21 12.79
C GLN A 60 6.22 16.54 12.69
N ARG A 61 5.63 16.83 11.53
CA ARG A 61 4.87 18.06 11.29
C ARG A 61 3.43 18.01 11.82
N HIS A 62 2.85 16.81 11.94
CA HIS A 62 1.46 16.59 12.35
C HIS A 62 1.32 15.45 13.37
N PRO A 63 1.92 15.57 14.57
CA PRO A 63 1.93 14.49 15.56
C PRO A 63 0.55 14.08 16.07
N GLN A 64 -0.46 14.95 15.94
CA GLN A 64 -1.84 14.68 16.31
C GLN A 64 -2.65 13.94 15.23
N ALA A 65 -2.11 13.80 14.01
CA ALA A 65 -2.84 13.15 12.93
C ALA A 65 -3.01 11.65 13.21
N LYS A 66 -4.22 11.13 13.01
CA LYS A 66 -4.50 9.69 13.09
C LYS A 66 -4.25 9.04 11.75
N TRP A 67 -3.10 8.37 11.62
CA TRP A 67 -2.75 7.68 10.39
C TRP A 67 -1.96 6.39 10.65
N LYS A 68 -1.99 5.47 9.69
CA LYS A 68 -1.16 4.25 9.68
C LYS A 68 -0.63 3.98 8.27
N MET A 69 0.53 3.32 8.20
CA MET A 69 1.06 2.73 6.96
C MET A 69 0.91 1.21 7.03
N VAL A 70 0.35 0.61 5.98
CA VAL A 70 0.27 -0.84 5.81
C VAL A 70 1.14 -1.24 4.63
N LEU A 71 2.20 -1.98 4.90
CA LEU A 71 3.08 -2.60 3.90
C LEU A 71 2.74 -4.08 3.82
N VAL A 72 2.36 -4.55 2.63
CA VAL A 72 2.06 -5.96 2.37
C VAL A 72 3.03 -6.51 1.34
N GLY A 73 3.85 -7.47 1.76
CA GLY A 73 4.76 -8.17 0.90
C GLY A 73 5.91 -8.78 1.68
N GLU A 74 6.84 -9.36 0.94
CA GLU A 74 8.07 -9.95 1.44
C GLU A 74 9.24 -9.58 0.52
N GLY A 75 10.45 -9.70 1.03
CA GLY A 75 11.68 -9.39 0.29
C GLY A 75 12.86 -9.23 1.24
N ALA A 76 14.06 -9.47 0.69
CA ALA A 76 15.35 -9.18 1.30
C ALA A 76 16.14 -8.27 0.36
#